data_AF-A0A3M7SWV9-F1
#
_entry.id   AF-A0A3M7SWV9-F1
#
_cell.length_a   1.000
_cell.length_b   1.000
_cell.length_c   1.000
_cell.angle_alpha   90.00
_cell.angle_beta   90.00
_cell.angle_gamma   90.00
#
_symmetry.space_group_name_H-M   'P 1'
#
loop_
_entity.id
_entity.type
_entity.pdbx_description
1 polymer ?
#
loop_
_entity_poly.entity_id
_entity_poly.type
_entity_poly.pdbx_seq_one_letter_code
_entity_poly.pdbx_strand_id
1 'polypeptide(L)'
;MSQLNPQVAPYNYERMTSTMNQMNINDKLYNPSVSTIGNQSSEFISETNLRRDNEIDRLRMRLLLLEQQQATQSNMNISDPVEMRYKNFEKEAAYLRNHFTSYNNTKATISELEHLLNQREFEIQELKRKFAEESQKMDREIVQCKHLASIKEEQFVMEKTKSNTLQKEIDKLNSKLNECNRYITELPTKDELKQNENKFAELKSENDAMRQKLVEYEKKHGKAKQFIRDKNFELAEFRDKIEKLELEKEKLHLEFQNYKIETQSVGELMDRCKENANLKAELEISHKFIANLQEKLSSIELKYKEEISELNACLEDKENSFSKLKKENDLRDKQISDMKNEIRELNCHKKSMGEENGKLVEKITSLETALSSDALKLMRMLFKELNLAIKDLNLIVTNSIDIYHGNQVDICSLLGTAKQCAETFNFDQNETILNTI
;
A
#
# COMPACT_ATOMS: atom_id res chain seq x y z
N MET A 1 6.47 -6.01 26.28
CA MET A 1 6.11 -4.96 27.26
C MET A 1 5.56 -5.65 28.50
N SER A 2 6.45 -6.28 29.27
CA SER A 2 6.09 -7.13 30.41
C SER A 2 6.40 -6.37 31.68
N GLN A 3 5.36 -5.94 32.40
CA GLN A 3 5.48 -5.35 33.73
C GLN A 3 5.72 -6.47 34.75
N LEU A 4 6.86 -6.40 35.43
CA LEU A 4 7.22 -7.27 36.54
C LEU A 4 6.89 -6.56 37.85
N ASN A 5 6.01 -7.20 38.60
CA ASN A 5 5.75 -7.00 40.02
C ASN A 5 6.73 -7.90 40.81
N PRO A 6 7.16 -7.53 42.02
CA PRO A 6 7.07 -8.53 43.09
C PRO A 6 6.60 -7.96 44.45
N GLN A 7 5.68 -8.73 45.05
CA GLN A 7 5.32 -8.79 46.49
C GLN A 7 6.55 -9.25 47.31
N VAL A 8 6.92 -8.64 48.43
CA VAL A 8 6.40 -8.78 49.82
C VAL A 8 6.33 -10.23 50.35
N ALA A 9 7.19 -10.57 51.32
CA ALA A 9 6.93 -11.43 52.50
C ALA A 9 8.14 -11.39 53.50
N PRO A 10 8.08 -11.93 54.75
CA PRO A 10 8.07 -11.09 55.96
C PRO A 10 9.01 -11.53 57.12
N TYR A 11 8.95 -10.75 58.21
CA TYR A 11 9.32 -10.96 59.61
C TYR A 11 9.40 -12.42 60.16
N ASN A 12 10.36 -12.72 61.07
CA ASN A 12 10.16 -12.81 62.54
C ASN A 12 11.33 -13.48 63.32
N TYR A 13 11.62 -12.94 64.53
CA TYR A 13 11.94 -13.55 65.86
C TYR A 13 13.01 -14.69 65.93
N GLU A 14 13.90 -14.82 66.92
CA GLU A 14 13.75 -14.69 68.38
C GLU A 14 15.10 -14.89 69.13
N ARG A 15 15.22 -14.32 70.35
CA ARG A 15 15.80 -14.83 71.64
C ARG A 15 16.94 -15.89 71.65
N MET A 16 17.88 -15.99 72.61
CA MET A 16 17.88 -15.67 74.04
C MET A 16 19.31 -15.82 74.65
N THR A 17 19.64 -14.94 75.59
CA THR A 17 20.36 -15.12 76.89
C THR A 17 21.34 -16.28 77.14
N SER A 18 22.51 -15.96 77.71
CA SER A 18 23.15 -16.74 78.79
C SER A 18 24.07 -15.85 79.65
N THR A 19 23.66 -15.35 80.83
CA THR A 19 23.77 -15.89 82.20
C THR A 19 25.15 -16.36 82.71
N MET A 20 25.62 -15.60 83.72
CA MET A 20 26.08 -16.07 85.04
C MET A 20 27.37 -16.93 85.13
N ASN A 21 28.44 -16.30 85.61
CA ASN A 21 29.50 -16.97 86.36
C ASN A 21 29.65 -16.32 87.74
N GLN A 22 29.12 -17.00 88.75
CA GLN A 22 29.52 -16.89 90.15
C GLN A 22 30.08 -18.26 90.57
N MET A 23 31.35 -18.30 90.97
CA MET A 23 31.93 -19.30 91.87
C MET A 23 32.88 -18.51 92.78
N ASN A 24 32.55 -18.26 94.05
CA ASN A 24 32.57 -19.19 95.18
C ASN A 24 33.98 -19.74 95.45
N ILE A 25 34.72 -19.03 96.31
CA ILE A 25 35.94 -19.50 96.97
C ILE A 25 35.62 -19.59 98.46
N ASN A 26 35.51 -20.82 98.96
CA ASN A 26 35.50 -21.13 100.37
C ASN A 26 36.94 -21.41 100.85
N ASP A 27 37.20 -20.93 102.05
CA ASP A 27 37.91 -21.63 103.13
C ASP A 27 39.43 -21.83 103.15
N LYS A 28 39.94 -21.39 104.31
CA LYS A 28 41.07 -21.87 105.13
C LYS A 28 42.44 -21.23 104.89
N LEU A 29 42.98 -20.78 106.02
CA LEU A 29 44.35 -20.39 106.43
C LEU A 29 44.12 -19.16 107.35
N TYR A 30 44.45 -19.10 108.64
CA TYR A 30 45.66 -19.54 109.29
C TYR A 30 45.45 -19.43 110.81
N ASN A 31 45.89 -20.42 111.57
CA ASN A 31 45.98 -20.40 113.04
C ASN A 31 47.47 -20.59 113.37
N PRO A 32 48.15 -19.65 114.04
CA PRO A 32 49.43 -19.92 114.68
C PRO A 32 49.24 -20.02 116.20
N SER A 33 49.48 -21.23 116.71
CA SER A 33 50.50 -21.55 117.72
C SER A 33 51.10 -20.41 118.56
N VAL A 34 51.49 -20.51 119.83
CA VAL A 34 51.68 -21.59 120.81
C VAL A 34 52.17 -20.85 122.08
N SER A 35 51.93 -21.44 123.24
CA SER A 35 52.51 -21.20 124.58
C SER A 35 53.63 -20.15 124.74
N THR A 36 53.52 -19.29 125.77
CA THR A 36 54.57 -18.99 126.80
C THR A 36 54.01 -18.01 127.85
N ILE A 37 53.21 -18.48 128.82
CA ILE A 37 52.97 -17.76 130.10
C ILE A 37 52.79 -18.82 131.18
N GLY A 38 53.89 -19.24 131.79
CA GLY A 38 53.90 -20.26 132.82
C GLY A 38 55.32 -20.42 133.34
N ASN A 39 55.80 -19.43 134.10
CA ASN A 39 56.92 -19.49 135.04
C ASN A 39 57.18 -18.12 135.67
N GLN A 40 56.18 -17.53 136.34
CA GLN A 40 56.34 -16.35 137.21
C GLN A 40 55.88 -16.64 138.66
N SER A 41 55.73 -17.90 139.04
CA SER A 41 55.21 -18.31 140.37
C SER A 41 56.23 -19.00 141.27
N SER A 42 57.45 -19.30 140.80
CA SER A 42 58.50 -19.95 141.61
C SER A 42 59.54 -18.99 142.19
N GLU A 43 59.71 -17.79 141.63
CA GLU A 43 60.73 -16.82 142.05
C GLU A 43 60.28 -15.94 143.24
N PHE A 44 58.97 -15.77 143.45
CA PHE A 44 58.43 -14.99 144.58
C PHE A 44 58.33 -15.80 145.90
N ILE A 45 58.44 -17.13 145.83
CA ILE A 45 58.36 -18.05 146.98
C ILE A 45 59.74 -18.27 147.62
N SER A 46 60.85 -18.15 146.87
CA SER A 46 62.19 -18.32 147.46
C SER A 46 62.67 -17.09 148.25
N GLU A 47 62.26 -15.89 147.87
CA GLU A 47 62.70 -14.64 148.53
C GLU A 47 61.96 -14.36 149.85
N THR A 48 60.73 -14.88 150.01
CA THR A 48 59.94 -14.75 151.25
C THR A 48 60.36 -15.74 152.35
N ASN A 49 60.86 -16.93 151.98
CA ASN A 49 61.36 -17.91 152.94
C ASN A 49 62.72 -17.49 153.53
N LEU A 50 63.61 -16.88 152.74
CA LEU A 50 64.93 -16.45 153.20
C LEU A 50 64.88 -15.30 154.24
N ARG A 51 63.86 -14.43 154.19
CA ARG A 51 63.65 -13.38 155.21
C ARG A 51 63.13 -13.95 156.53
N ARG A 52 62.31 -15.02 156.50
CA ARG A 52 61.68 -15.60 157.68
C ARG A 52 62.69 -16.40 158.53
N ASP A 53 63.63 -17.10 157.90
CA ASP A 53 64.65 -17.87 158.60
C ASP A 53 65.70 -16.98 159.30
N ASN A 54 66.07 -15.85 158.69
CA ASN A 54 67.00 -14.88 159.29
C ASN A 54 66.47 -14.19 160.57
N GLU A 55 65.14 -14.11 160.75
CA GLU A 55 64.52 -13.47 161.92
C GLU A 55 64.38 -14.45 163.10
N ILE A 56 64.24 -15.75 162.82
CA ILE A 56 64.22 -16.83 163.82
C ILE A 56 65.59 -16.99 164.49
N ASP A 57 66.68 -16.94 163.72
CA ASP A 57 68.04 -17.08 164.27
C ASP A 57 68.46 -15.88 165.12
N ARG A 58 67.97 -14.67 164.79
CA ARG A 58 68.17 -13.46 165.61
C ARG A 58 67.51 -13.56 166.99
N LEU A 59 66.33 -14.19 167.08
CA LEU A 59 65.59 -14.35 168.33
C LEU A 59 66.19 -15.45 169.23
N ARG A 60 66.74 -16.52 168.64
CA ARG A 60 67.45 -17.59 169.37
C ARG A 60 68.72 -17.09 170.07
N MET A 61 69.50 -16.22 169.42
CA MET A 61 70.70 -15.62 170.03
C MET A 61 70.38 -14.69 171.20
N ARG A 62 69.22 -14.04 171.19
CA ARG A 62 68.79 -13.13 172.28
C ARG A 62 68.31 -13.89 173.53
N LEU A 63 67.75 -15.09 173.35
CA LEU A 63 67.34 -15.99 174.43
C LEU A 63 68.56 -16.57 175.16
N LEU A 64 69.61 -16.95 174.42
CA LEU A 64 70.85 -17.48 174.97
C LEU A 64 71.63 -16.45 175.82
N LEU A 65 71.61 -15.17 175.41
CA LEU A 65 72.28 -14.09 176.16
C LEU A 65 71.56 -13.75 177.48
N LEU A 66 70.24 -13.98 177.56
CA LEU A 66 69.45 -13.70 178.76
C LEU A 66 69.60 -14.81 179.82
N GLU A 67 69.75 -16.07 179.41
CA GLU A 67 70.04 -17.18 180.35
C GLU A 67 71.45 -17.04 180.98
N GLN A 68 72.42 -16.51 180.25
CA GLN A 68 73.78 -16.31 180.77
C GLN A 68 73.87 -15.15 181.78
N GLN A 69 72.97 -14.16 181.71
CA GLN A 69 72.95 -13.02 182.64
C GLN A 69 72.27 -13.32 183.98
N GLN A 70 71.56 -14.44 184.14
CA GLN A 70 70.95 -14.83 185.41
C GLN A 70 71.85 -15.71 186.30
N ALA A 71 72.95 -16.25 185.77
CA ALA A 71 73.80 -17.21 186.49
C ALA A 71 74.94 -16.58 187.33
N THR A 72 75.08 -15.26 187.36
CA THR A 72 76.11 -14.59 188.19
C THR A 72 75.55 -13.50 189.10
N GLN A 73 74.47 -13.84 189.81
CA GLN A 73 74.23 -13.36 191.17
C GLN A 73 74.56 -14.52 192.14
N SER A 74 75.08 -14.19 193.32
CA SER A 74 75.41 -15.09 194.44
C SER A 74 76.75 -15.84 194.38
N ASN A 75 77.82 -15.16 194.81
CA ASN A 75 78.54 -15.61 196.02
C ASN A 75 79.66 -14.63 196.36
N MET A 76 79.41 -13.85 197.41
CA MET A 76 80.42 -13.25 198.24
C MET A 76 81.11 -14.36 199.04
N ASN A 77 82.44 -14.43 199.01
CA ASN A 77 83.24 -14.16 200.20
C ASN A 77 84.73 -14.36 199.93
N ILE A 78 85.45 -13.25 200.09
CA ILE A 78 86.78 -13.10 200.67
C ILE A 78 87.76 -14.23 200.34
N SER A 79 88.45 -14.10 199.20
CA SER A 79 89.81 -14.60 199.08
C SER A 79 90.67 -13.64 198.28
N ASP A 80 91.83 -13.39 198.89
CA ASP A 80 93.10 -12.84 198.45
C ASP A 80 93.23 -12.27 197.00
N PRO A 81 93.58 -10.98 196.82
CA PRO A 81 93.66 -10.30 195.51
C PRO A 81 94.65 -10.88 194.49
N VAL A 82 95.53 -11.82 194.87
CA VAL A 82 96.47 -12.47 193.95
C VAL A 82 95.83 -13.66 193.22
N GLU A 83 94.91 -14.38 193.88
CA GLU A 83 94.27 -15.57 193.30
C GLU A 83 93.20 -15.21 192.25
N MET A 84 92.57 -14.03 192.39
CA MET A 84 91.63 -13.50 191.40
C MET A 84 92.30 -13.11 190.07
N ARG A 85 93.55 -12.62 190.11
CA ARG A 85 94.29 -12.31 188.87
C ARG A 85 94.67 -13.58 188.12
N TYR A 86 95.04 -14.65 188.84
CA TYR A 86 95.36 -15.93 188.22
C TYR A 86 94.13 -16.55 187.54
N LYS A 87 92.97 -16.53 188.20
CA LYS A 87 91.71 -17.00 187.59
C LYS A 87 91.23 -16.14 186.41
N ASN A 88 91.54 -14.84 186.39
CA ASN A 88 91.26 -14.00 185.22
C ASN A 88 92.18 -14.33 184.04
N PHE A 89 93.48 -14.57 184.27
CA PHE A 89 94.37 -15.03 183.19
C PHE A 89 94.00 -16.43 182.68
N GLU A 90 93.50 -17.31 183.54
CA GLU A 90 92.97 -18.61 183.12
C GLU A 90 91.73 -18.48 182.22
N LYS A 91 90.82 -17.55 182.55
CA LYS A 91 89.66 -17.24 181.70
C LYS A 91 90.07 -16.59 180.38
N GLU A 92 91.06 -15.71 180.38
CA GLU A 92 91.55 -15.03 179.18
C GLU A 92 92.31 -16.00 178.26
N ALA A 93 93.07 -16.93 178.83
CA ALA A 93 93.69 -18.03 178.08
C ALA A 93 92.65 -18.99 177.48
N ALA A 94 91.56 -19.27 178.20
CA ALA A 94 90.45 -20.07 177.68
C ALA A 94 89.70 -19.35 176.53
N TYR A 95 89.51 -18.03 176.64
CA TYR A 95 88.88 -17.22 175.60
C TYR A 95 89.73 -17.17 174.32
N LEU A 96 91.04 -16.96 174.44
CA LEU A 96 91.97 -16.97 173.32
C LEU A 96 92.07 -18.33 172.63
N ARG A 97 92.03 -19.44 173.39
CA ARG A 97 91.92 -20.78 172.81
C ARG A 97 90.67 -20.94 171.98
N ASN A 98 89.50 -20.57 172.52
CA ASN A 98 88.23 -20.66 171.81
C ASN A 98 88.20 -19.78 170.54
N HIS A 99 88.84 -18.60 170.58
CA HIS A 99 88.91 -17.73 169.41
C HIS A 99 89.84 -18.28 168.31
N PHE A 100 90.90 -19.00 168.69
CA PHE A 100 91.76 -19.71 167.75
C PHE A 100 91.07 -20.93 167.12
N THR A 101 90.28 -21.67 167.89
CA THR A 101 89.46 -22.77 167.35
C THR A 101 88.39 -22.23 166.39
N SER A 102 87.78 -21.08 166.72
CA SER A 102 86.82 -20.40 165.83
C SER A 102 87.46 -19.93 164.53
N TYR A 103 88.67 -19.35 164.58
CA TYR A 103 89.40 -18.90 163.38
C TYR A 103 89.87 -20.07 162.48
N ASN A 104 90.26 -21.20 163.06
CA ASN A 104 90.57 -22.40 162.26
C ASN A 104 89.32 -23.00 161.61
N ASN A 105 88.16 -22.91 162.27
CA ASN A 105 86.89 -23.32 161.66
C ASN A 105 86.48 -22.38 160.53
N THR A 106 86.69 -21.06 160.63
CA THR A 106 86.38 -20.14 159.52
C THR A 106 87.31 -20.32 158.32
N LYS A 107 88.59 -20.65 158.55
CA LYS A 107 89.53 -20.99 157.47
C LYS A 107 89.12 -22.27 156.74
N ALA A 108 88.62 -23.27 157.47
CA ALA A 108 88.06 -24.48 156.85
C ALA A 108 86.82 -24.15 155.99
N THR A 109 85.92 -23.29 156.47
CA THR A 109 84.75 -22.87 155.68
C THR A 109 85.09 -22.07 154.42
N ILE A 110 86.19 -21.30 154.41
CA ILE A 110 86.63 -20.56 153.22
C ILE A 110 87.12 -21.53 152.14
N SER A 111 87.93 -22.53 152.49
CA SER A 111 88.36 -23.56 151.54
C SER A 111 87.19 -24.39 151.00
N GLU A 112 86.15 -24.60 151.81
CA GLU A 112 84.91 -25.26 151.39
C GLU A 112 84.13 -24.43 150.36
N LEU A 113 84.05 -23.11 150.58
CA LEU A 113 83.41 -22.18 149.64
C LEU A 113 84.20 -22.00 148.33
N GLU A 114 85.54 -22.00 148.37
CA GLU A 114 86.38 -21.98 147.18
C GLU A 114 86.20 -23.27 146.35
N HIS A 115 86.09 -24.42 147.02
CA HIS A 115 85.79 -25.68 146.34
C HIS A 115 84.40 -25.65 145.69
N LEU A 116 83.39 -25.11 146.39
CA LEU A 116 82.04 -24.94 145.86
C LEU A 116 82.00 -23.97 144.67
N LEU A 117 82.77 -22.87 144.72
CA LEU A 117 82.84 -21.92 143.61
C LEU A 117 83.44 -22.56 142.36
N ASN A 118 84.57 -23.28 142.52
CA ASN A 118 85.19 -24.02 141.41
C ASN A 118 84.25 -25.10 140.84
N GLN A 119 83.48 -25.76 141.71
CA GLN A 119 82.47 -26.73 141.28
C GLN A 119 81.35 -26.06 140.48
N ARG A 120 80.88 -24.88 140.90
CA ARG A 120 79.87 -24.10 140.16
C ARG A 120 80.41 -23.54 138.85
N GLU A 121 81.65 -23.09 138.80
CA GLU A 121 82.28 -22.64 137.55
C GLU A 121 82.44 -23.78 136.55
N PHE A 122 82.78 -24.98 137.03
CA PHE A 122 82.80 -26.19 136.22
C PHE A 122 81.40 -26.53 135.68
N GLU A 123 80.36 -26.49 136.53
CA GLU A 123 78.97 -26.69 136.11
C GLU A 123 78.55 -25.66 135.05
N ILE A 124 78.94 -24.39 135.19
CA ILE A 124 78.64 -23.34 134.21
C ILE A 124 79.34 -23.59 132.88
N GLN A 125 80.61 -24.01 132.89
CA GLN A 125 81.31 -24.41 131.67
C GLN A 125 80.66 -25.63 131.02
N GLU A 126 80.24 -26.61 131.81
CA GLU A 126 79.56 -27.79 131.29
C GLU A 126 78.19 -27.45 130.68
N LEU A 127 77.43 -26.55 131.31
CA LEU A 127 76.17 -26.03 130.77
C LEU A 127 76.38 -25.22 129.49
N LYS A 128 77.42 -24.38 129.42
CA LYS A 128 77.78 -23.65 128.19
C LYS A 128 78.14 -24.61 127.06
N ARG A 129 78.87 -25.68 127.37
CA ARG A 129 79.19 -26.74 126.41
C ARG A 129 77.93 -27.46 125.93
N LYS A 130 77.07 -27.91 126.85
CA LYS A 130 75.78 -28.55 126.52
C LYS A 130 74.89 -27.62 125.69
N PHE A 131 74.84 -26.33 126.01
CA PHE A 131 74.07 -25.35 125.23
C PHE A 131 74.63 -25.16 123.82
N ALA A 132 75.96 -25.10 123.66
CA ALA A 132 76.59 -25.03 122.34
C ALA A 132 76.34 -26.30 121.52
N GLU A 133 76.41 -27.48 122.14
CA GLU A 133 76.09 -28.76 121.52
C GLU A 133 74.62 -28.83 121.08
N GLU A 134 73.67 -28.41 121.93
CA GLU A 134 72.24 -28.38 121.60
C GLU A 134 71.91 -27.32 120.53
N SER A 135 72.54 -26.15 120.59
CA SER A 135 72.40 -25.11 119.54
C SER A 135 72.91 -25.61 118.20
N GLN A 136 74.05 -26.28 118.16
CA GLN A 136 74.60 -26.84 116.93
C GLN A 136 73.73 -27.98 116.39
N LYS A 137 73.14 -28.79 117.27
CA LYS A 137 72.16 -29.81 116.89
C LYS A 137 70.90 -29.17 116.29
N MET A 138 70.37 -28.12 116.91
CA MET A 138 69.22 -27.38 116.41
C MET A 138 69.50 -26.74 115.04
N ASP A 139 70.70 -26.18 114.83
CA ASP A 139 71.11 -25.65 113.53
C ASP A 139 71.16 -26.74 112.45
N ARG A 140 71.64 -27.94 112.78
CA ARG A 140 71.61 -29.10 111.86
C ARG A 140 70.18 -29.51 111.54
N GLU A 141 69.29 -29.55 112.52
CA GLU A 141 67.86 -29.86 112.32
C GLU A 141 67.18 -28.79 111.46
N ILE A 142 67.50 -27.50 111.64
CA ILE A 142 66.99 -26.40 110.79
C ILE A 142 67.46 -26.57 109.34
N VAL A 143 68.73 -26.92 109.12
CA VAL A 143 69.26 -27.18 107.77
C VAL A 143 68.56 -28.40 107.14
N GLN A 144 68.33 -29.47 107.89
CA GLN A 144 67.59 -30.65 107.42
C GLN A 144 66.14 -30.30 107.06
N CYS A 145 65.45 -29.52 107.90
CA CYS A 145 64.09 -29.04 107.63
C CYS A 145 64.04 -28.16 106.37
N LYS A 146 65.01 -27.26 106.17
CA LYS A 146 65.10 -26.46 104.94
C LYS A 146 65.33 -27.32 103.70
N HIS A 147 66.18 -28.33 103.79
CA HIS A 147 66.43 -29.25 102.68
C HIS A 147 65.17 -30.08 102.35
N LEU A 148 64.48 -30.62 103.37
CA LEU A 148 63.22 -31.34 103.18
C LEU A 148 62.12 -30.44 102.59
N ALA A 149 62.03 -29.18 103.03
CA ALA A 149 61.10 -28.21 102.45
C ALA A 149 61.40 -27.93 100.97
N SER A 150 62.69 -27.81 100.61
CA SER A 150 63.11 -27.64 99.21
C SER A 150 62.72 -28.85 98.35
N ILE A 151 62.97 -30.07 98.83
CA ILE A 151 62.57 -31.31 98.12
C ILE A 151 61.05 -31.35 97.94
N LYS A 152 60.29 -30.97 98.97
CA LYS A 152 58.83 -30.95 98.90
C LYS A 152 58.29 -29.90 97.93
N GLU A 153 58.93 -28.73 97.85
CA GLU A 153 58.59 -27.70 96.87
C GLU A 153 58.89 -28.17 95.44
N GLU A 154 60.04 -28.80 95.20
CA GLU A 154 60.37 -29.39 93.90
C GLU A 154 59.37 -30.48 93.50
N GLN A 155 59.00 -31.35 94.44
CA GLN A 155 57.94 -32.35 94.23
C GLN A 155 56.61 -31.70 93.87
N PHE A 156 56.21 -30.64 94.60
CA PHE A 156 54.98 -29.92 94.32
C PHE A 156 54.98 -29.26 92.93
N VAL A 157 56.09 -28.64 92.54
CA VAL A 157 56.26 -28.05 91.20
C VAL A 157 56.16 -29.13 90.12
N MET A 158 56.83 -30.27 90.29
CA MET A 158 56.73 -31.39 89.36
C MET A 158 55.29 -31.91 89.26
N GLU A 159 54.63 -32.16 90.39
CA GLU A 159 53.23 -32.61 90.42
C GLU A 159 52.30 -31.61 89.73
N LYS A 160 52.50 -30.31 89.96
CA LYS A 160 51.74 -29.22 89.33
C LYS A 160 51.96 -29.17 87.82
N THR A 161 53.19 -29.34 87.34
CA THR A 161 53.45 -29.41 85.89
C THR A 161 52.82 -30.64 85.26
N LYS A 162 52.86 -31.79 85.93
CA LYS A 162 52.19 -33.02 85.49
C LYS A 162 50.66 -32.85 85.45
N SER A 163 50.07 -32.25 86.48
CA SER A 163 48.64 -31.92 86.51
C SER A 163 48.24 -30.99 85.34
N ASN A 164 49.03 -29.95 85.07
CA ASN A 164 48.78 -29.03 83.95
C ASN A 164 48.89 -29.71 82.57
N THR A 165 49.82 -30.66 82.40
CA THR A 165 49.95 -31.40 81.13
C THR A 165 48.76 -32.33 80.91
N LEU A 166 48.33 -33.07 81.94
CA LEU A 166 47.13 -33.90 81.89
C LEU A 166 45.88 -33.07 81.60
N GLN A 167 45.74 -31.88 82.20
CA GLN A 167 44.62 -30.99 81.90
C GLN A 167 44.58 -30.58 80.42
N LYS A 168 45.73 -30.23 79.84
CA LYS A 168 45.82 -29.91 78.39
C LYS A 168 45.46 -31.09 77.50
N GLU A 169 45.77 -32.33 77.92
CA GLU A 169 45.36 -33.53 77.19
C GLU A 169 43.86 -33.78 77.26
N ILE A 170 43.25 -33.57 78.44
CA ILE A 170 41.79 -33.62 78.63
C ILE A 170 41.10 -32.60 77.71
N ASP A 171 41.58 -31.36 77.67
CA ASP A 171 40.98 -30.31 76.83
C ASP A 171 41.08 -30.64 75.33
N LYS A 172 42.20 -31.24 74.89
CA LYS A 172 42.36 -31.72 73.51
C LYS A 172 41.42 -32.87 73.18
N LEU A 173 41.27 -33.84 74.09
CA LEU A 173 40.36 -34.97 73.92
C LEU A 173 38.91 -34.51 73.87
N ASN A 174 38.52 -33.57 74.74
CA ASN A 174 37.17 -32.98 74.71
C ASN A 174 36.91 -32.23 73.40
N SER A 175 37.90 -31.50 72.88
CA SER A 175 37.78 -30.82 71.59
C SER A 175 37.56 -31.81 70.43
N LYS A 176 38.33 -32.92 70.40
CA LYS A 176 38.14 -34.00 69.42
C LYS A 176 36.80 -34.72 69.58
N LEU A 177 36.37 -34.97 70.82
CA LEU A 177 35.08 -35.57 71.12
C LEU A 177 33.94 -34.69 70.58
N ASN A 178 34.01 -33.38 70.79
CA ASN A 178 33.03 -32.43 70.27
C ASN A 178 33.01 -32.38 68.74
N GLU A 179 34.16 -32.45 68.09
CA GLU A 179 34.25 -32.49 66.63
C GLU A 179 33.66 -33.79 66.05
N CYS A 180 33.99 -34.94 66.64
CA CYS A 180 33.37 -36.23 66.27
C CYS A 180 31.86 -36.21 66.49
N ASN A 181 31.38 -35.65 67.60
CA ASN A 181 29.94 -35.51 67.86
C ASN A 181 29.28 -34.62 66.81
N ARG A 182 29.93 -33.53 66.38
CA ARG A 182 29.42 -32.67 65.30
C ARG A 182 29.29 -33.45 63.99
N TYR A 183 30.32 -34.20 63.60
CA TYR A 183 30.25 -35.06 62.41
C TYR A 183 29.13 -36.08 62.48
N ILE A 184 28.91 -36.70 63.64
CA ILE A 184 27.79 -37.65 63.83
C ILE A 184 26.43 -36.96 63.69
N THR A 185 26.28 -35.73 64.16
CA THR A 185 25.03 -34.97 64.02
C THR A 185 24.79 -34.39 62.63
N GLU A 186 25.86 -34.08 61.88
CA GLU A 186 25.78 -33.55 60.51
C GLU A 186 25.61 -34.65 59.46
N LEU A 187 25.86 -35.91 59.83
CA LEU A 187 25.58 -37.04 58.94
C LEU A 187 24.07 -37.12 58.69
N PRO A 188 23.65 -37.20 57.41
CA PRO A 188 22.25 -37.34 57.07
C PRO A 188 21.64 -38.51 57.83
N THR A 189 20.57 -38.24 58.54
CA THR A 189 19.80 -39.30 59.18
C THR A 189 19.22 -40.22 58.11
N LYS A 190 18.90 -41.46 58.50
CA LYS A 190 18.29 -42.45 57.59
C LYS A 190 17.02 -41.91 56.92
N ASP A 191 16.27 -41.08 57.63
CA ASP A 191 15.04 -40.46 57.13
C ASP A 191 15.32 -39.37 56.10
N GLU A 192 16.35 -38.53 56.29
CA GLU A 192 16.78 -37.54 55.30
C GLU A 192 17.32 -38.20 54.03
N LEU A 193 18.04 -39.31 54.17
CA LEU A 193 18.54 -40.08 53.04
C LEU A 193 17.36 -40.67 52.24
N LYS A 194 16.37 -41.25 52.92
CA LYS A 194 15.14 -41.74 52.29
C LYS A 194 14.33 -40.60 51.65
N GLN A 195 14.28 -39.42 52.27
CA GLN A 195 13.63 -38.25 51.70
C GLN A 195 14.35 -37.78 50.43
N ASN A 196 15.68 -37.80 50.41
CA ASN A 196 16.47 -37.47 49.23
C ASN A 196 16.31 -38.52 48.11
N GLU A 197 16.25 -39.81 48.44
CA GLU A 197 15.93 -40.87 47.47
C GLU A 197 14.54 -40.68 46.85
N ASN A 198 13.54 -40.34 47.66
CA ASN A 198 12.19 -40.05 47.18
C ASN A 198 12.18 -38.81 46.27
N LYS A 199 12.83 -37.70 46.68
CA LYS A 199 12.97 -36.50 45.83
C LYS A 199 13.67 -36.81 44.52
N PHE A 200 14.72 -37.65 44.55
CA PHE A 200 15.43 -38.06 43.35
C PHE A 200 14.53 -38.89 42.42
N ALA A 201 13.74 -39.80 42.98
CA ALA A 201 12.76 -40.59 42.21
C ALA A 201 11.66 -39.70 41.60
N GLU A 202 11.16 -38.71 42.34
CA GLU A 202 10.19 -37.72 41.87
C GLU A 202 10.77 -36.88 40.72
N LEU A 203 11.96 -36.30 40.90
CA LEU A 203 12.64 -35.52 39.87
C LEU A 203 12.94 -36.34 38.62
N LYS A 204 13.29 -37.62 38.79
CA LYS A 204 13.50 -38.54 37.66
C LYS A 204 12.20 -38.78 36.90
N SER A 205 11.11 -39.05 37.62
CA SER A 205 9.77 -39.23 37.05
C SER A 205 9.30 -37.97 36.30
N GLU A 206 9.53 -36.79 36.86
CA GLU A 206 9.22 -35.52 36.21
C GLU A 206 10.06 -35.32 34.94
N ASN A 207 11.36 -35.65 34.96
CA ASN A 207 12.23 -35.57 33.79
C ASN A 207 11.74 -36.49 32.65
N ASP A 208 11.36 -37.73 32.99
CA ASP A 208 10.83 -38.69 32.02
C ASP A 208 9.50 -38.19 31.42
N ALA A 209 8.60 -37.63 32.24
CA ALA A 209 7.36 -37.01 31.75
C ALA A 209 7.62 -35.81 30.83
N MET A 210 8.61 -34.97 31.14
CA MET A 210 8.99 -33.84 30.29
C MET A 210 9.61 -34.29 28.97
N ARG A 211 10.40 -35.37 28.96
CA ARG A 211 10.92 -35.99 27.73
C ARG A 211 9.79 -36.51 26.85
N GLN A 212 8.78 -37.16 27.44
CA GLN A 212 7.61 -37.64 26.68
C GLN A 212 6.84 -36.47 26.05
N LYS A 213 6.58 -35.39 26.81
CA LYS A 213 5.95 -34.17 26.27
C LYS A 213 6.76 -33.56 25.12
N LEU A 214 8.09 -33.56 25.22
CA LEU A 214 8.97 -33.04 24.17
C LEU A 214 8.82 -33.84 22.87
N VAL A 215 8.83 -35.17 22.96
CA VAL A 215 8.60 -36.06 21.79
C VAL A 215 7.21 -35.83 21.18
N GLU A 216 6.17 -35.64 21.99
CA GLU A 216 4.84 -35.30 21.49
C GLU A 216 4.80 -33.95 20.76
N TYR A 217 5.47 -32.93 21.29
CA TYR A 217 5.55 -31.61 20.66
C TYR A 217 6.34 -31.65 19.35
N GLU A 218 7.44 -32.40 19.28
CA GLU A 218 8.19 -32.61 18.04
C GLU A 218 7.31 -33.30 16.99
N LYS A 219 6.52 -34.30 17.39
CA LYS A 219 5.56 -34.98 16.50
C LYS A 219 4.46 -34.03 16.02
N LYS A 220 3.90 -33.20 16.91
CA LYS A 220 2.90 -32.17 16.55
C LYS A 220 3.50 -31.13 15.60
N HIS A 221 4.73 -30.69 15.85
CA HIS A 221 5.46 -29.75 15.01
C HIS A 221 5.72 -30.33 13.61
N GLY A 222 6.12 -31.60 13.52
CA GLY A 222 6.27 -32.33 12.26
C GLY A 222 4.96 -32.39 11.47
N LYS A 223 3.85 -32.75 12.12
CA LYS A 223 2.52 -32.74 11.50
C LYS A 223 2.09 -31.35 11.01
N ALA A 224 2.34 -30.31 11.81
CA ALA A 224 2.02 -28.94 11.42
C ALA A 224 2.84 -28.48 10.20
N LYS A 225 4.14 -28.80 10.15
CA LYS A 225 4.99 -28.55 8.98
C LYS A 225 4.47 -29.25 7.73
N GLN A 226 4.06 -30.51 7.85
CA GLN A 226 3.50 -31.25 6.73
C GLN A 226 2.19 -30.62 6.25
N PHE A 227 1.27 -30.32 7.18
CA PHE A 227 0.00 -29.65 6.87
C PHE A 227 0.20 -28.32 6.13
N ILE A 228 1.18 -27.50 6.55
CA ILE A 228 1.50 -26.24 5.86
C ILE A 228 2.02 -26.50 4.44
N ARG A 229 2.86 -27.51 4.24
CA ARG A 229 3.34 -27.88 2.89
C ARG A 229 2.19 -28.31 1.99
N ASP A 230 1.32 -29.17 2.50
CA ASP A 230 0.15 -29.67 1.76
C ASP A 230 -0.77 -28.50 1.37
N LYS A 231 -1.03 -27.56 2.30
CA LYS A 231 -1.83 -26.36 2.02
C LYS A 231 -1.18 -25.40 1.01
N ASN A 232 0.14 -25.25 1.06
CA ASN A 232 0.86 -24.46 0.06
C ASN A 232 0.77 -25.09 -1.34
N PHE A 233 0.79 -26.43 -1.41
CA PHE A 233 0.60 -27.15 -2.67
C PHE A 233 -0.82 -26.96 -3.21
N GLU A 234 -1.85 -27.16 -2.38
CA GLU A 234 -3.25 -26.87 -2.76
C GLU A 234 -3.43 -25.42 -3.24
N LEU A 235 -2.82 -24.44 -2.55
CA LEU A 235 -2.88 -23.03 -2.97
C LEU A 235 -2.22 -22.79 -4.33
N ALA A 236 -1.11 -23.47 -4.63
CA ALA A 236 -0.48 -23.39 -5.94
C ALA A 236 -1.40 -23.97 -7.03
N GLU A 237 -2.02 -25.13 -6.80
CA GLU A 237 -2.98 -25.73 -7.74
C GLU A 237 -4.19 -24.82 -7.98
N PHE A 238 -4.72 -24.17 -6.93
CA PHE A 238 -5.82 -23.21 -7.08
C PHE A 238 -5.42 -21.97 -7.88
N ARG A 239 -4.19 -21.46 -7.70
CA ARG A 239 -3.68 -20.33 -8.51
C ARG A 239 -3.59 -20.70 -9.98
N ASP A 240 -3.00 -21.86 -10.29
CA ASP A 240 -2.91 -22.36 -11.67
C ASP A 240 -4.31 -22.56 -12.29
N LYS A 241 -5.29 -23.01 -11.50
CA LYS A 241 -6.67 -23.16 -11.96
C LYS A 241 -7.35 -21.82 -12.23
N ILE A 242 -7.11 -20.81 -11.40
CA ILE A 242 -7.64 -19.45 -11.61
C ILE A 242 -7.06 -18.87 -12.91
N GLU A 243 -5.74 -18.96 -13.12
CA GLU A 243 -5.09 -18.45 -14.32
C GLU A 243 -5.64 -19.10 -15.60
N LYS A 244 -5.87 -20.42 -15.59
CA LYS A 244 -6.50 -21.13 -16.70
C LYS A 244 -7.93 -20.65 -16.98
N LEU A 245 -8.73 -20.43 -15.93
CA LEU A 245 -10.10 -19.94 -16.06
C LEU A 245 -10.15 -18.48 -16.56
N GLU A 246 -9.20 -17.64 -16.16
CA GLU A 246 -9.08 -16.26 -16.66
C GLU A 246 -8.75 -16.25 -18.15
N LEU A 247 -7.81 -17.09 -18.59
CA LEU A 247 -7.49 -17.26 -20.02
C LEU A 247 -8.70 -17.78 -20.81
N GLU A 248 -9.45 -18.74 -20.27
CA GLU A 248 -10.66 -19.27 -20.90
C GLU A 248 -11.75 -18.21 -21.01
N LYS A 249 -11.95 -17.41 -19.95
CA LYS A 249 -12.88 -16.26 -19.96
C LYS A 249 -12.51 -15.23 -21.02
N GLU A 250 -11.23 -14.90 -21.18
CA GLU A 250 -10.76 -13.94 -22.18
C GLU A 250 -11.00 -14.45 -23.61
N LYS A 251 -10.71 -15.74 -23.87
CA LYS A 251 -11.05 -16.39 -25.15
C LYS A 251 -12.53 -16.33 -25.45
N LEU A 252 -13.38 -16.69 -24.48
CA LEU A 252 -14.84 -16.68 -24.64
C LEU A 252 -15.37 -15.25 -24.88
N HIS A 253 -14.75 -14.25 -24.26
CA HIS A 253 -15.10 -12.85 -24.47
C HIS A 253 -14.78 -12.39 -25.91
N LEU A 254 -13.63 -12.79 -26.45
CA LEU A 254 -13.26 -12.53 -27.84
C LEU A 254 -14.19 -13.24 -28.82
N GLU A 255 -14.54 -14.51 -28.57
CA GLU A 255 -15.52 -15.23 -29.39
C GLU A 255 -16.88 -14.53 -29.38
N PHE A 256 -17.35 -14.08 -28.22
CA PHE A 256 -18.61 -13.32 -28.11
C PHE A 256 -18.57 -11.99 -28.89
N GLN A 257 -17.46 -11.25 -28.83
CA GLN A 257 -17.28 -10.03 -29.64
C GLN A 257 -17.37 -10.33 -31.13
N ASN A 258 -16.73 -11.41 -31.59
CA ASN A 258 -16.78 -11.84 -32.99
C ASN A 258 -18.22 -12.22 -33.39
N TYR A 259 -18.92 -13.03 -32.59
CA TYR A 259 -20.32 -13.36 -32.84
C TYR A 259 -21.23 -12.14 -32.89
N LYS A 260 -20.97 -11.13 -32.06
CA LYS A 260 -21.72 -9.86 -32.08
C LYS A 260 -21.52 -9.11 -33.39
N ILE A 261 -20.28 -9.03 -33.88
CA ILE A 261 -19.94 -8.41 -35.18
C ILE A 261 -20.60 -9.19 -36.32
N GLU A 262 -20.50 -10.52 -36.31
CA GLU A 262 -21.14 -11.38 -37.32
C GLU A 262 -22.67 -11.19 -37.32
N THR A 263 -23.30 -11.12 -36.15
CA THR A 263 -24.75 -10.90 -36.03
C THR A 263 -25.16 -9.52 -36.57
N GLN A 264 -24.35 -8.48 -36.35
CA GLN A 264 -24.57 -7.16 -36.94
C GLN A 264 -24.49 -7.22 -38.47
N SER A 265 -23.52 -7.94 -39.02
CA SER A 265 -23.40 -8.14 -40.48
C SER A 265 -24.61 -8.87 -41.08
N VAL A 266 -25.21 -9.82 -40.34
CA VAL A 266 -26.46 -10.49 -40.75
C VAL A 266 -27.64 -9.52 -40.73
N GLY A 267 -27.70 -8.61 -39.75
CA GLY A 267 -28.69 -7.54 -39.69
C GLY A 267 -28.59 -6.62 -40.91
N GLU A 268 -27.38 -6.16 -41.24
CA GLU A 268 -27.12 -5.34 -42.44
C GLU A 268 -27.51 -6.08 -43.73
N LEU A 269 -27.22 -7.38 -43.82
CA LEU A 269 -27.62 -8.21 -44.96
C LEU A 269 -29.15 -8.29 -45.09
N MET A 270 -29.88 -8.45 -43.98
CA MET A 270 -31.34 -8.45 -44.00
C MET A 270 -31.93 -7.12 -44.46
N ASP A 271 -31.35 -6.00 -44.02
CA ASP A 271 -31.81 -4.68 -44.45
C ASP A 271 -31.50 -4.42 -45.92
N ARG A 272 -30.33 -4.86 -46.42
CA ARG A 272 -30.02 -4.86 -47.86
C ARG A 272 -30.97 -5.73 -48.68
N CYS A 273 -31.37 -6.89 -48.17
CA CYS A 273 -32.36 -7.74 -48.81
C CYS A 273 -33.73 -7.05 -48.92
N LYS A 274 -34.17 -6.33 -47.87
CA LYS A 274 -35.39 -5.52 -47.92
C LYS A 274 -35.29 -4.37 -48.92
N GLU A 275 -34.18 -3.64 -48.92
CA GLU A 275 -33.90 -2.56 -49.88
C GLU A 275 -33.96 -3.09 -51.32
N ASN A 276 -33.32 -4.23 -51.60
CA ASN A 276 -33.34 -4.87 -52.91
C ASN A 276 -34.76 -5.31 -53.33
N ALA A 277 -35.56 -5.84 -52.39
CA ALA A 277 -36.96 -6.18 -52.66
C ALA A 277 -37.80 -4.94 -53.04
N ASN A 278 -37.60 -3.83 -52.33
CA ASN A 278 -38.27 -2.55 -52.63
C ASN A 278 -37.87 -2.01 -54.01
N LEU A 279 -36.57 -1.96 -54.30
CA LEU A 279 -36.06 -1.51 -55.60
C LEU A 279 -36.57 -2.39 -56.75
N LYS A 280 -36.69 -3.70 -56.54
CA LYS A 280 -37.27 -4.61 -57.52
C LYS A 280 -38.75 -4.31 -57.78
N ALA A 281 -39.51 -3.97 -56.75
CA ALA A 281 -40.91 -3.56 -56.89
C ALA A 281 -41.04 -2.22 -57.64
N GLU A 282 -40.20 -1.23 -57.33
CA GLU A 282 -40.15 0.06 -58.04
C GLU A 282 -39.79 -0.11 -59.52
N LEU A 283 -38.86 -1.01 -59.83
CA LEU A 283 -38.48 -1.37 -61.19
C LEU A 283 -39.67 -1.99 -61.94
N GLU A 284 -40.42 -2.89 -61.31
CA GLU A 284 -41.61 -3.49 -61.93
C GLU A 284 -42.70 -2.44 -62.22
N ILE A 285 -42.93 -1.51 -61.29
CA ILE A 285 -43.87 -0.39 -61.50
C ILE A 285 -43.41 0.48 -62.68
N SER A 286 -42.11 0.81 -62.74
CA SER A 286 -41.53 1.59 -63.83
C SER A 286 -41.65 0.88 -65.18
N HIS A 287 -41.41 -0.43 -65.24
CA HIS A 287 -41.64 -1.24 -66.44
C HIS A 287 -43.10 -1.22 -66.90
N LYS A 288 -44.06 -1.36 -65.98
CA LYS A 288 -45.50 -1.26 -66.32
C LYS A 288 -45.85 0.13 -66.85
N PHE A 289 -45.26 1.18 -66.27
CA PHE A 289 -45.44 2.54 -66.74
C PHE A 289 -44.87 2.75 -68.15
N ILE A 290 -43.66 2.27 -68.43
CA ILE A 290 -43.04 2.31 -69.76
C ILE A 290 -43.89 1.54 -70.78
N ALA A 291 -44.35 0.33 -70.45
CA ALA A 291 -45.21 -0.45 -71.34
C ALA A 291 -46.51 0.28 -71.69
N ASN A 292 -47.14 0.94 -70.71
CA ASN A 292 -48.33 1.76 -70.94
C ASN A 292 -48.04 2.97 -71.85
N LEU A 293 -46.90 3.64 -71.66
CA LEU A 293 -46.48 4.74 -72.53
C LEU A 293 -46.21 4.26 -73.96
N GLN A 294 -45.57 3.10 -74.14
CA GLN A 294 -45.33 2.50 -75.45
C GLN A 294 -46.63 2.14 -76.17
N GLU A 295 -47.61 1.59 -75.45
CA GLU A 295 -48.95 1.29 -76.00
C GLU A 295 -49.67 2.58 -76.45
N LYS A 296 -49.64 3.62 -75.61
CA LYS A 296 -50.19 4.94 -75.96
C LYS A 296 -49.50 5.54 -77.19
N LEU A 297 -48.18 5.47 -77.25
CA LEU A 297 -47.40 5.98 -78.36
C LEU A 297 -47.74 5.22 -79.64
N SER A 298 -47.82 3.88 -79.59
CA SER A 298 -48.22 3.05 -80.73
C SER A 298 -49.64 3.37 -81.23
N SER A 299 -50.59 3.61 -80.31
CA SER A 299 -51.95 4.03 -80.65
C SER A 299 -51.98 5.41 -81.32
N ILE A 300 -51.16 6.36 -80.85
CA ILE A 300 -51.04 7.69 -81.45
C ILE A 300 -50.40 7.60 -82.85
N GLU A 301 -49.33 6.81 -83.00
CA GLU A 301 -48.68 6.58 -84.30
C GLU A 301 -49.65 5.95 -85.31
N LEU A 302 -50.50 5.01 -84.87
CA LEU A 302 -51.52 4.42 -85.73
C LEU A 302 -52.54 5.48 -86.19
N LYS A 303 -53.05 6.29 -85.26
CA LYS A 303 -53.98 7.39 -85.60
C LYS A 303 -53.37 8.38 -86.58
N TYR A 304 -52.10 8.77 -86.40
CA TYR A 304 -51.43 9.64 -87.35
C TYR A 304 -51.21 8.99 -88.72
N LYS A 305 -50.92 7.69 -88.78
CA LYS A 305 -50.83 6.97 -90.05
C LYS A 305 -52.18 6.93 -90.78
N GLU A 306 -53.26 6.69 -90.05
CA GLU A 306 -54.62 6.73 -90.59
C GLU A 306 -54.97 8.14 -91.11
N GLU A 307 -54.72 9.19 -90.32
CA GLU A 307 -54.96 10.59 -90.71
C GLU A 307 -54.14 10.99 -91.94
N ILE A 308 -52.85 10.61 -92.01
CA ILE A 308 -52.01 10.84 -93.20
C ILE A 308 -52.56 10.09 -94.41
N SER A 309 -53.03 8.85 -94.25
CA SER A 309 -53.63 8.08 -95.33
C SER A 309 -54.91 8.73 -95.86
N GLU A 310 -55.77 9.22 -94.97
CA GLU A 310 -56.99 9.95 -95.33
C GLU A 310 -56.68 11.27 -96.05
N LEU A 311 -55.71 12.04 -95.54
CA LEU A 311 -55.26 13.27 -96.18
C LEU A 311 -54.66 13.03 -97.57
N ASN A 312 -53.86 11.97 -97.73
CA ASN A 312 -53.30 11.60 -99.03
C ASN A 312 -54.40 11.18 -100.02
N ALA A 313 -55.39 10.39 -99.59
CA ALA A 313 -56.53 10.03 -100.45
C ALA A 313 -57.34 11.26 -100.87
N CYS A 314 -57.60 12.19 -99.93
CA CYS A 314 -58.26 13.46 -100.22
C CYS A 314 -57.44 14.31 -101.21
N LEU A 315 -56.12 14.36 -101.05
CA LEU A 315 -55.22 15.07 -101.95
C LEU A 315 -55.25 14.46 -103.35
N GLU A 316 -55.19 13.14 -103.49
CA GLU A 316 -55.30 12.44 -104.77
C GLU A 316 -56.64 12.73 -105.47
N ASP A 317 -57.76 12.72 -104.74
CA ASP A 317 -59.07 13.10 -105.27
C ASP A 317 -59.10 14.56 -105.77
N LYS A 318 -58.49 15.48 -105.03
CA LYS A 318 -58.39 16.89 -105.42
C LYS A 318 -57.47 17.08 -106.63
N GLU A 319 -56.34 16.39 -106.70
CA GLU A 319 -55.44 16.39 -107.86
C GLU A 319 -56.12 15.83 -109.11
N ASN A 320 -56.87 14.73 -108.96
CA ASN A 320 -57.68 14.14 -110.03
C ASN A 320 -58.77 15.09 -110.53
N SER A 321 -59.48 15.76 -109.60
CA SER A 321 -60.47 16.79 -109.93
C SER A 321 -59.83 17.98 -110.65
N PHE A 322 -58.70 18.47 -110.16
CA PHE A 322 -57.94 19.55 -110.78
C PHE A 322 -57.46 19.18 -112.18
N SER A 323 -56.95 17.96 -112.38
CA SER A 323 -56.53 17.44 -113.69
C SER A 323 -57.70 17.39 -114.69
N LYS A 324 -58.89 16.98 -114.25
CA LYS A 324 -60.12 17.00 -115.07
C LYS A 324 -60.49 18.43 -115.47
N LEU A 325 -60.55 19.35 -114.51
CA LEU A 325 -60.85 20.76 -114.76
C LEU A 325 -59.83 21.42 -115.70
N LYS A 326 -58.55 21.09 -115.54
CA LYS A 326 -57.48 21.58 -116.43
C LYS A 326 -57.71 21.12 -117.87
N LYS A 327 -58.02 19.83 -118.08
CA LYS A 327 -58.35 19.30 -119.42
C LYS A 327 -59.61 19.94 -120.01
N GLU A 328 -60.62 20.19 -119.19
CA GLU A 328 -61.82 20.91 -119.62
C GLU A 328 -61.48 22.33 -120.05
N ASN A 329 -60.63 23.03 -119.29
CA ASN A 329 -60.17 24.37 -119.64
C ASN A 329 -59.36 24.38 -120.95
N ASP A 330 -58.44 23.43 -121.13
CA ASP A 330 -57.67 23.29 -122.38
C ASP A 330 -58.60 23.04 -123.59
N LEU A 331 -59.67 22.25 -123.40
CA LEU A 331 -60.67 22.02 -124.43
C LEU A 331 -61.47 23.29 -124.74
N ARG A 332 -61.86 24.06 -123.71
CA ARG A 332 -62.54 25.36 -123.87
C ARG A 332 -61.65 26.36 -124.58
N ASP A 333 -60.36 26.44 -124.24
CA ASP A 333 -59.39 27.31 -124.91
C ASP A 333 -59.23 26.93 -126.38
N LYS A 334 -59.20 25.63 -126.69
CA LYS A 334 -59.20 25.15 -128.08
C LYS A 334 -60.48 25.56 -128.82
N GLN A 335 -61.67 25.35 -128.23
CA GLN A 335 -62.94 25.79 -128.81
C GLN A 335 -62.96 27.30 -129.07
N ILE A 336 -62.44 28.11 -128.13
CA ILE A 336 -62.32 29.56 -128.30
C ILE A 336 -61.36 29.90 -129.46
N SER A 337 -60.24 29.19 -129.57
CA SER A 337 -59.29 29.36 -130.67
C SER A 337 -59.93 29.04 -132.02
N ASP A 338 -60.66 27.93 -132.11
CA ASP A 338 -61.37 27.49 -133.33
C ASP A 338 -62.45 28.52 -133.71
N MET A 339 -63.29 28.95 -132.76
CA MET A 339 -64.27 30.02 -133.00
C MET A 339 -63.61 31.34 -133.46
N LYS A 340 -62.46 31.71 -132.88
CA LYS A 340 -61.70 32.90 -133.32
C LYS A 340 -61.19 32.76 -134.75
N ASN A 341 -60.84 31.55 -135.18
CA ASN A 341 -60.43 31.27 -136.55
C ASN A 341 -61.64 31.32 -137.50
N GLU A 342 -62.76 30.70 -137.15
CA GLU A 342 -64.01 30.78 -137.92
C GLU A 342 -64.48 32.23 -138.08
N ILE A 343 -64.42 33.05 -137.02
CA ILE A 343 -64.72 34.49 -137.11
C ILE A 343 -63.75 35.20 -138.07
N ARG A 344 -62.45 34.85 -138.08
CA ARG A 344 -61.47 35.42 -139.03
C ARG A 344 -61.78 35.01 -140.47
N GLU A 345 -62.13 33.75 -140.70
CA GLU A 345 -62.52 33.23 -142.01
C GLU A 345 -63.81 33.89 -142.51
N LEU A 346 -64.84 33.99 -141.67
CA LEU A 346 -66.08 34.69 -141.97
C LEU A 346 -65.83 36.17 -142.29
N ASN A 347 -64.94 36.84 -141.55
CA ASN A 347 -64.55 38.21 -141.85
C ASN A 347 -63.80 38.34 -143.18
N CYS A 348 -62.91 37.39 -143.52
CA CYS A 348 -62.29 37.34 -144.85
C CYS A 348 -63.34 37.13 -145.95
N HIS A 349 -64.27 36.20 -145.75
CA HIS A 349 -65.34 35.93 -146.70
C HIS A 349 -66.25 37.16 -146.89
N LYS A 350 -66.63 37.83 -145.80
CA LYS A 350 -67.37 39.10 -145.84
C LYS A 350 -66.62 40.18 -146.61
N LYS A 351 -65.30 40.31 -146.40
CA LYS A 351 -64.47 41.27 -147.14
C LYS A 351 -64.44 40.94 -148.64
N SER A 352 -64.21 39.68 -148.99
CA SER A 352 -64.23 39.20 -150.39
C SER A 352 -65.57 39.44 -151.07
N MET A 353 -66.68 39.12 -150.41
CA MET A 353 -68.03 39.41 -150.92
C MET A 353 -68.27 40.92 -151.06
N GLY A 354 -67.74 41.73 -150.14
CA GLY A 354 -67.77 43.19 -150.25
C GLY A 354 -67.02 43.71 -151.47
N GLU A 355 -65.84 43.17 -151.77
CA GLU A 355 -65.05 43.49 -152.96
C GLU A 355 -65.75 43.05 -154.26
N GLU A 356 -66.34 41.85 -154.29
CA GLU A 356 -67.11 41.35 -155.42
C GLU A 356 -68.38 42.17 -155.67
N ASN A 357 -69.08 42.56 -154.60
CA ASN A 357 -70.22 43.45 -154.69
C ASN A 357 -69.80 44.85 -155.20
N GLY A 358 -68.62 45.34 -154.80
CA GLY A 358 -68.02 46.56 -155.37
C GLY A 358 -67.80 46.46 -156.88
N LYS A 359 -67.21 45.36 -157.36
CA LYS A 359 -67.02 45.09 -158.80
C LYS A 359 -68.34 45.01 -159.56
N LEU A 360 -69.37 44.39 -158.98
CA LEU A 360 -70.69 44.32 -159.58
C LEU A 360 -71.35 45.70 -159.67
N VAL A 361 -71.22 46.53 -158.64
CA VAL A 361 -71.72 47.91 -158.66
C VAL A 361 -71.03 48.73 -159.76
N GLU A 362 -69.69 48.62 -159.90
CA GLU A 362 -68.94 49.25 -161.00
C GLU A 362 -69.38 48.74 -162.38
N LYS A 363 -69.65 47.43 -162.49
CA LYS A 363 -70.16 46.84 -163.73
C LYS A 363 -71.56 47.33 -164.07
N ILE A 364 -72.44 47.50 -163.09
CA ILE A 364 -73.77 48.09 -163.29
C ILE A 364 -73.64 49.55 -163.72
N THR A 365 -72.82 50.35 -163.05
CA THR A 365 -72.63 51.77 -163.41
C THR A 365 -72.03 51.94 -164.80
N SER A 366 -71.08 51.08 -165.20
CA SER A 366 -70.55 51.08 -166.57
C SER A 366 -71.59 50.66 -167.63
N LEU A 367 -72.47 49.70 -167.31
CA LEU A 367 -73.58 49.32 -168.19
C LEU A 367 -74.66 50.41 -168.28
N GLU A 368 -75.01 51.05 -167.17
CA GLU A 368 -75.96 52.17 -167.15
C GLU A 368 -75.46 53.37 -167.96
N THR A 369 -74.17 53.69 -167.86
CA THR A 369 -73.56 54.76 -168.66
C THR A 369 -73.48 54.40 -170.16
N ALA A 370 -73.17 53.15 -170.50
CA ALA A 370 -73.21 52.68 -171.90
C ALA A 370 -74.64 52.72 -172.48
N LEU A 371 -75.64 52.25 -171.73
CA LEU A 371 -77.04 52.28 -172.14
C LEU A 371 -77.56 53.72 -172.33
N SER A 372 -77.18 54.64 -171.43
CA SER A 372 -77.52 56.06 -171.54
C SER A 372 -76.90 56.71 -172.79
N SER A 373 -75.67 56.33 -173.13
CA SER A 373 -74.99 56.76 -174.36
C SER A 373 -75.71 56.24 -175.63
N ASP A 374 -76.09 54.96 -175.65
CA ASP A 374 -76.79 54.35 -176.79
C ASP A 374 -78.22 54.89 -176.95
N ALA A 375 -78.93 55.13 -175.84
CA ALA A 375 -80.25 55.77 -175.86
C ALA A 375 -80.18 57.18 -176.48
N LEU A 376 -79.14 57.96 -176.17
CA LEU A 376 -78.90 59.28 -176.77
C LEU A 376 -78.59 59.19 -178.27
N LYS A 377 -77.81 58.19 -178.71
CA LYS A 377 -77.56 57.94 -180.14
C LYS A 377 -78.84 57.59 -180.89
N LEU A 378 -79.64 56.67 -180.36
CA LEU A 378 -80.92 56.29 -180.97
C LEU A 378 -81.89 57.47 -181.06
N MET A 379 -81.99 58.27 -179.99
CA MET A 379 -82.82 59.47 -179.98
C MET A 379 -82.39 60.45 -181.10
N ARG A 380 -81.09 60.68 -181.27
CA ARG A 380 -80.58 61.53 -182.36
C ARG A 380 -80.91 60.98 -183.75
N MET A 381 -80.81 59.66 -183.94
CA MET A 381 -81.19 59.02 -185.22
C MET A 381 -82.68 59.14 -185.51
N LEU A 382 -83.52 58.89 -184.51
CA LEU A 382 -84.98 59.01 -184.62
C LEU A 382 -85.38 60.43 -185.01
N PHE A 383 -84.82 61.45 -184.35
CA PHE A 383 -85.10 62.85 -184.68
C PHE A 383 -84.65 63.22 -186.10
N LYS A 384 -83.60 62.56 -186.63
CA LYS A 384 -83.11 62.80 -187.99
C LYS A 384 -84.08 62.22 -189.03
N GLU A 385 -84.55 61.00 -188.83
CA GLU A 385 -85.58 60.34 -189.65
C GLU A 385 -86.92 61.09 -189.61
N LEU A 386 -87.37 61.50 -188.43
CA LEU A 386 -88.63 62.23 -188.29
C LEU A 386 -88.59 63.56 -189.06
N ASN A 387 -87.45 64.26 -189.04
CA ASN A 387 -87.27 65.50 -189.81
C ASN A 387 -87.26 65.28 -191.33
N LEU A 388 -86.77 64.13 -191.81
CA LEU A 388 -86.86 63.76 -193.23
C LEU A 388 -88.30 63.48 -193.64
N ALA A 389 -89.04 62.68 -192.85
CA ALA A 389 -90.45 62.39 -193.11
C ALA A 389 -91.32 63.65 -193.13
N ILE A 390 -91.06 64.62 -192.23
CA ILE A 390 -91.76 65.92 -192.21
C ILE A 390 -91.46 66.72 -193.48
N LYS A 391 -90.22 66.70 -193.98
CA LYS A 391 -89.85 67.35 -195.24
C LYS A 391 -90.61 66.75 -196.42
N ASP A 392 -90.68 65.42 -196.50
CA ASP A 392 -91.38 64.72 -197.58
C ASP A 392 -92.88 64.99 -197.52
N LEU A 393 -93.47 64.98 -196.32
CA LEU A 393 -94.89 65.27 -196.13
C LEU A 393 -95.24 66.70 -196.55
N ASN A 394 -94.40 67.68 -196.18
CA ASN A 394 -94.59 69.07 -196.62
C ASN A 394 -94.47 69.21 -198.13
N LEU A 395 -93.59 68.44 -198.79
CA LEU A 395 -93.47 68.44 -200.25
C LEU A 395 -94.74 67.91 -200.90
N ILE A 396 -95.31 66.81 -200.38
CA ILE A 396 -96.56 66.21 -200.87
C ILE A 396 -97.74 67.16 -200.68
N VAL A 397 -97.85 67.81 -199.51
CA VAL A 397 -98.92 68.78 -199.23
C VAL A 397 -98.83 69.98 -200.17
N THR A 398 -97.63 70.53 -200.38
CA THR A 398 -97.42 71.65 -201.29
C THR A 398 -97.83 71.28 -202.73
N ASN A 399 -97.39 70.11 -203.21
CA ASN A 399 -97.78 69.60 -204.53
C ASN A 399 -99.28 69.32 -204.65
N SER A 400 -99.93 68.86 -203.58
CA SER A 400 -101.38 68.64 -203.57
C SER A 400 -102.17 69.95 -203.65
N ILE A 401 -101.64 71.01 -203.05
CA ILE A 401 -102.20 72.36 -203.15
C ILE A 401 -102.03 72.90 -204.58
N ASP A 402 -100.89 72.67 -205.22
CA ASP A 402 -100.62 73.11 -206.59
C ASP A 402 -101.50 72.40 -207.63
N ILE A 403 -101.80 71.10 -207.44
CA ILE A 403 -102.77 70.36 -208.27
C ILE A 403 -104.17 70.98 -208.15
N TYR A 404 -104.59 71.37 -206.94
CA TYR A 404 -105.92 71.92 -206.69
C TYR A 404 -106.16 73.28 -207.38
N HIS A 405 -105.10 74.05 -207.64
CA HIS A 405 -105.20 75.39 -208.23
C HIS A 405 -105.08 75.42 -209.76
N GLY A 406 -104.99 74.27 -210.42
CA GLY A 406 -104.94 74.20 -211.89
C GLY A 406 -103.61 74.64 -212.52
N ASN A 407 -102.56 74.79 -211.70
CA ASN A 407 -101.20 75.01 -212.19
C ASN A 407 -100.63 73.70 -212.75
N GLN A 408 -99.89 73.78 -213.85
CA GLN A 408 -99.21 72.62 -214.41
C GLN A 408 -98.11 72.19 -213.44
N VAL A 409 -98.33 71.07 -212.75
CA VAL A 409 -97.37 70.50 -211.80
C VAL A 409 -96.16 69.98 -212.56
N ASP A 410 -95.00 70.50 -212.20
CA ASP A 410 -93.72 70.02 -212.69
C ASP A 410 -93.46 68.63 -212.09
N ILE A 411 -93.77 67.58 -212.85
CA ILE A 411 -93.59 66.17 -212.45
C ILE A 411 -92.14 65.87 -212.03
N CYS A 412 -91.18 66.73 -212.41
CA CYS A 412 -89.78 66.61 -211.99
C CYS A 412 -89.53 66.90 -210.50
N SER A 413 -90.40 67.66 -209.81
CA SER A 413 -90.31 67.89 -208.35
C SER A 413 -91.00 66.80 -207.54
N LEU A 414 -92.01 66.13 -208.11
CA LEU A 414 -92.80 65.09 -207.44
C LEU A 414 -92.09 63.74 -207.36
N LEU A 415 -91.25 63.42 -208.35
CA LEU A 415 -90.51 62.15 -208.40
C LEU A 415 -89.11 62.20 -207.80
N GLY A 416 -88.69 63.35 -207.26
CA GLY A 416 -87.42 63.46 -206.53
C GLY A 416 -86.19 63.03 -207.34
N THR A 417 -86.24 63.05 -208.67
CA THR A 417 -85.11 62.65 -209.53
C THR A 417 -84.16 63.80 -209.86
N ALA A 418 -84.25 64.93 -209.14
CA ALA A 418 -83.26 65.99 -209.20
C ALA A 418 -82.18 65.79 -208.13
N LYS A 419 -81.05 65.24 -208.59
CA LYS A 419 -79.69 65.78 -208.35
C LYS A 419 -79.49 66.58 -207.04
N GLN A 420 -78.68 66.03 -206.13
CA GLN A 420 -77.36 66.56 -205.70
C GLN A 420 -76.98 65.95 -204.35
N CYS A 421 -75.92 65.14 -204.33
CA CYS A 421 -74.52 65.55 -204.17
C CYS A 421 -74.21 65.99 -202.74
N ALA A 422 -73.29 65.21 -202.15
CA ALA A 422 -72.22 65.65 -201.27
C ALA A 422 -72.65 66.44 -200.02
N GLU A 423 -72.49 65.80 -198.86
CA GLU A 423 -71.51 66.31 -197.89
C GLU A 423 -71.15 65.23 -196.86
N THR A 424 -69.86 64.94 -196.86
CA THR A 424 -69.04 64.41 -195.79
C THR A 424 -69.48 64.85 -194.40
N PHE A 425 -69.49 63.95 -193.41
CA PHE A 425 -69.20 64.35 -192.03
C PHE A 425 -68.53 63.22 -191.24
N ASN A 426 -67.23 63.42 -191.04
CA ASN A 426 -66.36 62.83 -190.03
C ASN A 426 -66.92 63.01 -188.62
N PHE A 427 -66.71 62.01 -187.75
CA PHE A 427 -66.40 62.26 -186.33
C PHE A 427 -65.64 61.06 -185.73
N ASP A 428 -64.31 61.20 -185.73
CA ASP A 428 -63.34 61.03 -184.62
C ASP A 428 -63.75 60.18 -183.40
N GLN A 429 -62.96 59.14 -183.09
CA GLN A 429 -61.83 59.11 -182.14
C GLN A 429 -62.24 59.32 -180.66
N ASN A 430 -62.09 58.27 -179.85
CA ASN A 430 -61.23 58.31 -178.67
C ASN A 430 -61.07 56.90 -178.06
N GLU A 431 -59.88 56.32 -178.32
CA GLU A 431 -59.11 55.62 -177.30
C GLU A 431 -58.96 56.50 -176.05
N THR A 432 -58.97 55.92 -174.84
CA THR A 432 -58.02 56.21 -173.74
C THR A 432 -58.26 55.17 -172.60
N ILE A 433 -57.38 54.18 -172.43
CA ILE A 433 -56.40 53.99 -171.33
C ILE A 433 -57.00 54.09 -169.90
N LEU A 434 -56.87 53.03 -169.08
CA LEU A 434 -56.04 52.97 -167.84
C LEU A 434 -56.47 51.87 -166.84
N ASN A 435 -55.48 51.02 -166.52
CA ASN A 435 -55.00 50.63 -165.18
C ASN A 435 -55.85 49.88 -164.14
N THR A 436 -55.33 48.70 -163.79
CA THR A 436 -54.83 48.29 -162.46
C THR A 436 -55.77 48.43 -161.24
N ILE A 437 -56.28 47.30 -160.73
CA ILE A 437 -55.83 46.49 -159.57
C ILE A 437 -56.84 45.34 -159.38
#